data_AF-A0A7C6TW22-F1
#
_entry.id   AF-A0A7C6TW22-F1
#
_cell.length_a   1.000
_cell.length_b   1.000
_cell.length_c   1.000
_cell.angle_alpha   90.00
_cell.angle_beta   90.00
_cell.angle_gamma   90.00
#
_symmetry.space_group_name_H-M   'P 1'
#
loop_
_entity.id
_entity.type
_entity.pdbx_description
1 polymer ?
#
loop_
_entity_poly.entity_id
_entity_poly.type
_entity_poly.pdbx_seq_one_letter_code
_entity_poly.pdbx_strand_id
1 'polypeptide(L)' 'AGRSISTDRYMQSSVRVMPGCYITGQAAGAAAALAKASGDVRGVDVNALRSALIAQGAYLPPVE' A
#
# COMPACT_ATOMS: atom_id res chain seq x y z
N ALA A 1 4.41 -7.15 -8.56
CA ALA A 1 3.16 -6.76 -7.86
C ALA A 1 1.99 -7.35 -8.64
N GLY A 2 1.33 -8.38 -8.12
CA GLY A 2 0.41 -9.24 -8.90
C GLY A 2 -0.77 -9.78 -8.10
N ARG A 3 -1.22 -9.04 -7.08
CA ARG A 3 -2.49 -9.34 -6.39
C ARG A 3 -3.61 -8.51 -7.02
N SER A 4 -4.78 -9.10 -7.18
CA SER A 4 -5.98 -8.40 -7.62
C SER A 4 -6.31 -7.30 -6.60
N ILE A 5 -6.45 -6.07 -7.08
CA ILE A 5 -6.94 -4.94 -6.28
C ILE A 5 -8.20 -4.38 -6.94
N SER A 6 -9.22 -4.12 -6.12
CA SER A 6 -10.46 -3.50 -6.58
C SER A 6 -10.19 -2.02 -6.82
N THR A 7 -10.43 -1.57 -8.05
CA THR A 7 -10.24 -0.18 -8.50
C THR A 7 -11.40 0.18 -9.41
N ASP A 8 -11.76 1.46 -9.49
CA ASP A 8 -12.72 1.93 -10.48
C ASP A 8 -12.16 1.78 -11.90
N ARG A 9 -13.04 1.86 -12.90
CA ARG A 9 -12.66 1.69 -14.31
C ARG A 9 -11.58 2.68 -14.76
N TYR A 10 -11.58 3.90 -14.23
CA TYR A 10 -10.61 4.92 -14.62
C TYR A 10 -9.24 4.66 -13.98
N MET A 11 -9.20 4.24 -12.72
CA MET A 11 -7.96 3.88 -12.01
C MET A 11 -7.29 2.60 -12.49
N GLN A 12 -8.07 1.68 -13.08
CA GLN A 12 -7.59 0.38 -13.54
C GLN A 12 -6.36 0.51 -14.47
N SER A 13 -6.35 1.48 -15.39
CA SER A 13 -5.21 1.72 -16.28
C SER A 13 -4.00 2.30 -15.54
N SER A 14 -4.20 3.29 -14.68
CA SER A 14 -3.12 3.98 -13.95
C SER A 14 -2.37 3.07 -12.98
N VAL A 15 -3.09 2.17 -12.32
CA VAL A 15 -2.54 1.24 -11.32
C VAL A 15 -1.57 0.22 -11.93
N ARG A 16 -1.72 -0.12 -13.22
CA ARG A 16 -0.84 -1.10 -13.89
C ARG A 16 0.45 -0.48 -14.43
N VAL A 17 0.56 0.84 -14.48
CA VAL A 17 1.82 1.52 -14.83
C VAL A 17 2.84 1.31 -13.70
N MET A 18 4.13 1.25 -14.03
CA MET A 18 5.22 0.99 -13.07
C MET A 18 5.08 1.70 -11.71
N PRO A 19 4.86 3.02 -11.60
CA PRO A 19 4.81 3.67 -10.29
C PRO A 19 3.62 3.19 -9.44
N GLY A 20 2.44 3.02 -10.03
CA GLY A 20 1.23 2.58 -9.33
C GLY A 20 1.36 1.15 -8.80
N CYS A 21 1.89 0.24 -9.60
CA CYS A 21 2.05 -1.15 -9.17
C CYS A 21 3.19 -1.31 -8.15
N TYR A 22 4.23 -0.47 -8.22
CA TYR A 22 5.36 -0.49 -7.29
C TYR A 22 4.96 -0.04 -5.89
N ILE A 23 4.31 1.14 -5.77
CA ILE A 23 3.89 1.68 -4.48
C ILE A 23 2.86 0.77 -3.80
N THR A 24 1.93 0.19 -4.58
CA THR A 24 0.94 -0.76 -4.07
C THR A 24 1.61 -2.03 -3.53
N GLY A 25 2.63 -2.53 -4.25
CA GLY A 25 3.41 -3.69 -3.79
C GLY A 25 4.19 -3.42 -2.51
N GLN A 26 4.82 -2.24 -2.41
CA GLN A 26 5.54 -1.81 -1.22
C GLN A 26 4.61 -1.65 -0.01
N ALA A 27 3.45 -1.01 -0.20
CA ALA A 27 2.42 -0.88 0.83
C ALA A 27 1.93 -2.23 1.34
N ALA A 28 1.65 -3.18 0.43
CA ALA A 28 1.22 -4.53 0.81
C ALA A 28 2.30 -5.28 1.62
N GLY A 29 3.58 -5.15 1.24
CA GLY A 29 4.70 -5.76 1.98
C GLY A 29 4.88 -5.17 3.38
N ALA A 30 4.83 -3.84 3.49
CA ALA A 30 4.92 -3.15 4.77
C ALA A 30 3.73 -3.51 5.69
N ALA A 31 2.51 -3.56 5.16
CA ALA A 31 1.33 -3.97 5.91
C ALA A 31 1.44 -5.42 6.41
N ALA A 32 1.95 -6.34 5.57
CA ALA A 32 2.18 -7.72 5.98
C ALA A 32 3.23 -7.84 7.10
N ALA A 33 4.27 -6.99 7.09
CA ALA A 33 5.25 -6.94 8.16
C ALA A 33 4.64 -6.46 9.49
N LEU A 34 3.76 -5.46 9.45
CA LEU A 34 3.04 -4.96 10.63
C LEU A 34 2.04 -6.00 11.18
N ALA A 35 1.32 -6.70 10.30
CA ALA A 35 0.36 -7.73 10.69
C ALA A 35 1.01 -9.04 11.17
N LYS A 36 2.33 -9.22 11.01
CA LYS A 36 3.02 -10.50 11.28
C LYS A 36 2.82 -11.01 12.71
N ALA A 37 2.81 -10.11 13.69
CA ALA A 37 2.71 -10.49 15.10
C ALA A 37 1.28 -10.86 15.52
N SER A 38 0.28 -10.12 15.04
CA SER A 38 -1.13 -10.36 15.37
C SER A 38 -1.81 -11.39 14.47
N GLY A 39 -1.29 -11.58 13.25
CA GLY A 39 -1.99 -12.29 12.17
C GLY A 39 -3.21 -11.52 11.62
N ASP A 40 -3.53 -10.37 12.19
CA ASP A 40 -4.68 -9.57 11.80
C ASP A 40 -4.29 -8.57 10.70
N VAL A 41 -4.58 -8.97 9.47
CA VAL A 41 -4.36 -8.14 8.28
C VAL A 41 -5.40 -7.03 8.11
N ARG A 42 -6.52 -7.08 8.83
CA ARG A 42 -7.60 -6.08 8.77
C ARG A 42 -7.41 -4.99 9.82
N GLY A 43 -6.77 -5.30 10.93
CA GLY A 43 -6.45 -4.37 12.03
C GLY A 43 -5.10 -3.66 11.91
N VAL A 44 -4.47 -3.65 10.74
CA VAL A 44 -3.20 -2.92 10.55
C VAL A 44 -3.42 -1.41 10.73
N ASP A 45 -2.64 -0.79 11.63
CA ASP A 45 -2.67 0.66 11.80
C ASP A 45 -2.17 1.37 10.54
N VAL A 46 -3.07 2.11 9.91
CA VAL A 46 -2.83 2.85 8.69
C VAL A 46 -1.81 3.99 8.90
N ASN A 47 -1.75 4.59 10.09
CA ASN A 47 -0.78 5.66 10.38
C ASN A 47 0.63 5.11 10.52
N ALA A 48 0.78 3.97 11.20
CA ALA A 48 2.05 3.25 11.27
C ALA A 48 2.52 2.81 9.88
N LEU A 49 1.60 2.30 9.04
CA LEU A 49 1.89 1.93 7.66
C LEU A 49 2.35 3.14 6.81
N ARG A 50 1.65 4.26 6.88
CA ARG A 50 2.03 5.50 6.18
C ARG A 50 3.41 5.98 6.60
N SER A 51 3.66 6.01 7.91
CA SER A 51 4.94 6.43 8.47
C SER A 51 6.08 5.53 7.98
N ALA A 52 5.87 4.20 7.96
CA ALA A 52 6.83 3.24 7.44
C ALA A 52 7.11 3.43 5.95
N LEU A 53 6.08 3.73 5.14
CA LEU A 53 6.23 3.99 3.71
C LEU A 53 6.99 5.29 3.43
N ILE A 54 6.65 6.37 4.12
CA ILE A 54 7.36 7.66 4.00
C ILE A 54 8.83 7.50 4.42
N ALA A 55 9.11 6.76 5.50
CA ALA A 55 10.48 6.47 5.93
C ALA A 55 11.30 5.69 4.88
N GLN A 56 10.63 4.93 4.00
CA GLN A 56 11.25 4.21 2.89
C GLN A 56 11.31 5.05 1.59
N GLY A 57 10.95 6.33 1.64
CA GLY A 57 10.98 7.23 0.48
C GLY A 57 9.77 7.11 -0.45
N ALA A 58 8.69 6.44 -0.04
CA ALA A 58 7.47 6.39 -0.83
C ALA A 58 6.77 7.75 -0.84
N TYR A 59 6.28 8.16 -2.02
CA TYR A 59 5.48 9.37 -2.16
C TYR A 59 4.02 9.10 -1.76
N LEU A 60 3.57 9.73 -0.66
CA LEU A 60 2.17 9.78 -0.28
C LEU A 60 1.74 11.24 -0.14
N PRO A 61 0.73 11.72 -0.90
CA PRO A 61 0.17 13.03 -0.67
C PRO A 61 -0.51 13.08 0.71
N PRO A 62 -0.50 14.25 1.39
CA PRO A 62 -1.27 14.42 2.61
C PRO A 62 -2.76 14.14 2.32
N VAL A 63 -3.40 13.41 3.22
CA VAL A 63 -4.86 13.30 3.22
C VAL A 63 -5.41 14.45 4.04
N GLU A 64 -6.34 15.19 3.46
CA GLU A 64 -7.17 16.18 4.15
C GLU A 64 -8.21 15.49 5.04
#